data_AF-A0A1E3Y6V2-F1
#
_entry.id   AF-A0A1E3Y6V2-F1
#
_cell.length_a   1.000
_cell.length_b   1.000
_cell.length_c   1.000
_cell.angle_alpha   90.00
_cell.angle_beta   90.00
_cell.angle_gamma   90.00
#
_symmetry.space_group_name_H-M   'P 1'
#
loop_
_entity.id
_entity.type
_entity.pdbx_description
1 polymer ?
#
loop_
_entity_poly.entity_id
_entity_poly.type
_entity_poly.pdbx_seq_one_letter_code
_entity_poly.pdbx_strand_id
1 'polypeptide(L)'
;MTYSRIGERTTMAELPIACTLTPEALRTRREGLLMDLVGRAVRRDDLSNGLRLEFAPSAETLHLIARAVEAERHCCRFLRFAMTVEPDGGPLFLDLTGPPGTRDFISALIEG
;
A
#
# COMPACT_ATOMS: atom_id res chain seq x y z
N MET A 1 16.54 20.75 43.34
CA MET A 1 16.36 19.37 42.83
C MET A 1 15.57 19.45 41.55
N THR A 2 16.24 19.18 40.44
CA THR A 2 15.75 19.21 39.07
C THR A 2 14.96 17.94 38.78
N TYR A 3 13.82 18.03 38.11
CA TYR A 3 13.35 16.92 37.27
C TYR A 3 12.66 17.47 36.02
N SER A 4 13.43 17.49 34.93
CA SER A 4 12.91 17.49 33.57
C SER A 4 12.22 16.16 33.28
N ARG A 5 11.09 16.18 32.56
CA ARG A 5 10.77 15.15 31.56
C ARG A 5 9.71 15.65 30.57
N ILE A 6 10.26 16.20 29.48
CA ILE A 6 9.89 15.99 28.08
C ILE A 6 8.79 14.93 27.89
N GLY A 7 7.65 15.37 27.37
CA GLY A 7 6.60 14.53 26.79
C GLY A 7 6.20 15.16 25.47
N GLU A 8 7.17 15.24 24.56
CA GLU A 8 6.98 15.69 23.18
C GLU A 8 6.01 14.72 22.53
N ARG A 9 4.74 15.14 22.39
CA ARG A 9 3.77 14.43 21.57
C ARG A 9 4.32 14.49 20.16
N THR A 10 4.81 13.37 19.65
CA THR A 10 5.10 13.19 18.23
C THR A 10 3.78 13.38 17.49
N THR A 11 3.50 14.62 17.09
CA THR A 11 2.50 14.92 16.07
C THR A 11 2.88 14.06 14.89
N MET A 12 1.97 13.17 14.45
CA MET A 12 2.06 12.49 13.16
C MET A 12 2.30 13.57 12.12
N ALA A 13 3.58 13.80 11.81
CA ALA A 13 3.99 14.72 10.77
C ALA A 13 3.19 14.31 9.53
N GLU A 14 2.49 15.28 8.95
CA GLU A 14 1.84 15.17 7.66
C GLU A 14 2.90 14.67 6.68
N LEU A 15 2.95 13.34 6.50
CA LEU A 15 3.82 12.72 5.53
C LEU A 15 3.30 13.20 4.18
N PRO A 16 4.07 14.01 3.43
CA PRO A 16 3.60 14.47 2.14
C PRO A 16 3.30 13.24 1.29
N ILE A 17 2.05 13.17 0.84
CA ILE A 17 1.46 12.09 0.05
C ILE A 17 2.22 11.92 -1.26
N ALA A 18 2.85 13.02 -1.68
CA ALA A 18 3.85 13.02 -2.71
C ALA A 18 5.24 12.96 -2.05
N CYS A 19 5.91 11.81 -2.18
CA CYS A 19 7.28 11.94 -2.66
C CYS A 19 7.20 12.83 -3.92
N THR A 20 7.93 13.93 -3.96
CA THR A 20 8.27 14.70 -5.17
C THR A 20 9.00 13.76 -6.14
N LEU A 21 8.25 12.83 -6.71
CA LEU A 21 8.71 11.73 -7.51
C LEU A 21 9.01 12.30 -8.89
N THR A 22 10.29 12.42 -9.19
CA THR A 22 10.73 12.56 -10.58
C THR A 22 10.17 11.38 -11.39
N PRO A 23 9.94 11.55 -12.71
CA PRO A 23 9.46 10.47 -13.59
C PRO A 23 10.26 9.17 -13.46
N GLU A 24 11.56 9.26 -13.22
CA GLU A 24 12.45 8.12 -12.99
C GLU A 24 12.08 7.33 -11.73
N ALA A 25 11.77 8.01 -10.64
CA ALA A 25 11.44 7.35 -9.40
C ALA A 25 10.01 6.74 -9.44
N LEU A 26 9.11 7.23 -10.30
CA LEU A 26 7.85 6.54 -10.63
C LEU A 26 8.11 5.28 -11.47
N ARG A 27 8.99 5.34 -12.47
CA ARG A 27 9.34 4.16 -13.29
C ARG A 27 9.93 3.04 -12.44
N THR A 28 10.89 3.35 -11.57
CA THR A 28 11.47 2.34 -10.65
C THR A 28 10.43 1.72 -9.73
N ARG A 29 9.42 2.49 -9.28
CA ARG A 29 8.31 1.95 -8.47
C ARG A 29 7.35 1.09 -9.28
N ARG A 30 7.16 1.42 -10.55
CA ARG A 30 6.31 0.67 -11.48
C ARG A 30 6.89 -0.70 -11.85
N GLU A 31 8.21 -0.85 -11.75
CA GLU A 31 8.90 -2.15 -11.87
C GLU A 31 8.87 -2.97 -10.56
N GLY A 32 8.12 -2.51 -9.55
CA GLY A 32 8.06 -3.10 -8.21
C GLY A 32 7.04 -4.22 -8.04
N LEU A 33 7.19 -4.98 -6.93
CA LEU A 33 6.32 -6.10 -6.55
C LEU A 33 4.84 -5.70 -6.41
N LEU A 34 4.54 -4.42 -6.16
CA LEU A 34 3.17 -3.92 -6.12
C LEU A 34 2.47 -4.03 -7.48
N MET A 35 3.17 -3.80 -8.59
CA MET A 35 2.57 -3.90 -9.92
C MET A 35 2.33 -5.35 -10.34
N ASP A 36 3.26 -6.25 -9.99
CA ASP A 36 3.06 -7.70 -10.12
C ASP A 36 1.83 -8.17 -9.34
N LEU A 37 1.62 -7.60 -8.15
CA LEU A 37 0.48 -7.88 -7.32
C LEU A 37 -0.81 -7.39 -7.96
N VAL A 38 -0.86 -6.12 -8.39
CA VAL A 38 -2.03 -5.55 -9.09
C VAL A 38 -2.37 -6.37 -10.34
N GLY A 39 -1.36 -6.81 -11.10
CA GLY A 39 -1.52 -7.64 -12.30
C GLY A 39 -2.15 -9.02 -12.02
N ARG A 40 -1.92 -9.59 -10.84
CA ARG A 40 -2.48 -10.90 -10.42
C ARG A 40 -3.87 -10.82 -9.79
N ALA A 41 -4.37 -9.61 -9.51
CA ALA A 41 -5.70 -9.46 -8.93
C ALA A 41 -6.78 -9.94 -9.91
N VAL A 42 -7.70 -10.77 -9.41
CA VAL A 42 -8.84 -11.26 -10.20
C VAL A 42 -9.92 -10.20 -10.34
N ARG A 43 -10.01 -9.29 -9.36
CA ARG A 43 -10.89 -8.13 -9.39
C ARG A 43 -10.23 -6.95 -8.70
N ARG A 44 -10.54 -5.76 -9.18
CA ARG A 44 -10.07 -4.47 -8.64
C ARG A 44 -11.28 -3.59 -8.42
N ASP A 45 -11.44 -3.09 -7.20
CA ASP A 45 -12.53 -2.18 -6.83
C ASP A 45 -11.95 -0.87 -6.31
N ASP A 46 -12.36 0.24 -6.91
CA ASP A 46 -11.99 1.57 -6.42
C ASP A 46 -12.59 1.82 -5.03
N LEU A 47 -11.75 2.31 -4.11
CA LEU A 47 -12.18 2.81 -2.81
C LEU A 47 -12.09 4.35 -2.81
N SER A 48 -12.85 4.99 -1.93
CA SER A 48 -12.81 6.47 -1.81
C SER A 48 -11.42 7.00 -1.45
N ASN A 49 -10.59 6.20 -0.78
CA ASN A 49 -9.25 6.55 -0.33
C ASN A 49 -8.16 5.56 -0.81
N GLY A 50 -8.42 4.80 -1.89
CA GLY A 50 -7.48 3.79 -2.33
C GLY A 50 -8.05 2.77 -3.32
N LEU A 51 -7.55 1.53 -3.25
CA LEU A 51 -7.91 0.43 -4.12
C LEU A 51 -8.05 -0.87 -3.33
N ARG A 52 -9.06 -1.68 -3.65
CA ARG A 52 -9.19 -3.06 -3.18
C ARG A 52 -8.83 -4.02 -4.29
N LEU A 53 -8.00 -4.99 -3.97
CA LEU A 53 -7.61 -6.09 -4.85
C LEU A 53 -8.18 -7.39 -4.30
N GLU A 54 -8.85 -8.16 -5.14
CA GLU A 54 -9.29 -9.52 -4.84
C GLU A 54 -8.35 -10.50 -5.52
N PHE A 55 -8.06 -11.63 -4.86
CA PHE A 55 -7.22 -12.69 -5.40
C PHE A 55 -7.80 -14.08 -5.15
N ALA A 56 -7.42 -15.00 -6.02
CA ALA A 56 -7.63 -16.42 -5.80
C ALA A 56 -6.90 -16.89 -4.52
N PRO A 57 -7.54 -17.76 -3.72
CA PRO A 57 -6.99 -18.24 -2.46
C PRO A 57 -5.94 -19.32 -2.71
N SER A 58 -4.68 -18.90 -2.71
CA SER A 58 -3.53 -19.79 -2.82
C SER A 58 -2.42 -19.39 -1.86
N ALA A 59 -1.63 -20.37 -1.43
CA ALA A 59 -0.44 -20.10 -0.63
C ALA A 59 0.56 -19.21 -1.37
N GLU A 60 0.69 -19.36 -2.70
CA GLU A 60 1.54 -18.50 -3.52
C GLU A 60 1.08 -17.04 -3.46
N THR A 61 -0.23 -16.79 -3.59
CA THR A 61 -0.83 -15.46 -3.49
C THR A 61 -0.52 -14.82 -2.13
N LEU A 62 -0.72 -15.55 -1.03
CA LEU A 62 -0.44 -15.04 0.32
C LEU A 62 1.02 -14.63 0.49
N HIS A 63 1.96 -15.47 0.04
CA HIS A 63 3.39 -15.14 0.09
C HIS A 63 3.73 -13.94 -0.78
N LEU A 64 3.12 -13.81 -1.96
CA LEU A 64 3.32 -12.66 -2.82
C LEU A 64 2.82 -11.37 -2.17
N ILE A 65 1.61 -11.38 -1.57
CA ILE A 65 1.07 -10.24 -0.82
C ILE A 65 2.05 -9.82 0.28
N ALA A 66 2.51 -10.77 1.10
CA ALA A 66 3.44 -10.47 2.19
C ALA A 66 4.76 -9.85 1.70
N ARG A 67 5.34 -10.39 0.60
CA ARG A 67 6.56 -9.84 -0.01
C ARG A 67 6.36 -8.44 -0.56
N ALA A 68 5.23 -8.18 -1.23
CA ALA A 68 4.90 -6.86 -1.75
C ALA A 68 4.73 -5.86 -0.59
N VAL A 69 3.99 -6.21 0.45
CA VAL A 69 3.81 -5.37 1.64
C VAL A 69 5.16 -5.01 2.29
N GLU A 70 6.07 -5.99 2.43
CA GLU A 70 7.40 -5.73 3.01
C GLU A 70 8.28 -4.86 2.12
N ALA A 71 8.23 -5.01 0.79
CA ALA A 71 8.95 -4.11 -0.11
C ALA A 71 8.37 -2.68 -0.06
N GLU A 72 7.05 -2.56 -0.10
CA GLU A 72 6.37 -1.27 -0.24
C GLU A 72 6.29 -0.47 1.05
N ARG A 73 6.28 -1.10 2.23
CA ARG A 73 6.28 -0.33 3.50
C ARG A 73 7.51 0.58 3.65
N HIS A 74 8.60 0.29 2.93
CA HIS A 74 9.81 1.12 2.92
C HIS A 74 9.77 2.17 1.80
N CYS A 75 9.27 1.81 0.61
CA CYS A 75 9.21 2.70 -0.57
C CYS A 75 7.98 3.64 -0.56
N CYS A 76 6.84 3.14 -0.12
CA CYS A 76 5.52 3.78 -0.09
C CYS A 76 5.01 3.88 1.36
N ARG A 77 5.75 4.62 2.20
CA ARG A 77 5.52 4.75 3.65
C ARG A 77 4.16 5.32 4.06
N PHE A 78 3.42 5.91 3.13
CA PHE A 78 2.08 6.45 3.35
C PHE A 78 0.96 5.43 3.10
N LEU A 79 1.26 4.33 2.38
CA LEU A 79 0.26 3.30 2.10
C LEU A 79 -0.01 2.47 3.35
N ARG A 80 -1.30 2.33 3.65
CA ARG A 80 -1.85 1.38 4.60
C ARG A 80 -2.31 0.15 3.83
N PHE A 81 -1.80 -1.01 4.23
CA PHE A 81 -2.17 -2.30 3.70
C PHE A 81 -3.10 -3.01 4.70
N ALA A 82 -4.25 -3.50 4.24
CA ALA A 82 -5.11 -4.38 5.03
C ALA A 82 -5.45 -5.63 4.24
N MET A 83 -5.02 -6.79 4.74
CA MET A 83 -5.30 -8.08 4.13
C MET A 83 -6.47 -8.74 4.87
N THR A 84 -7.44 -9.23 4.11
CA THR A 84 -8.54 -10.07 4.61
C THR A 84 -8.42 -11.46 3.97
N VAL A 85 -8.53 -12.50 4.79
CA VAL A 85 -8.55 -13.90 4.36
C VAL A 85 -9.92 -14.43 4.72
N GLU A 86 -10.75 -14.72 3.72
CA GLU A 86 -12.09 -15.24 3.97
C GLU A 86 -12.05 -16.69 4.49
N PRO A 87 -13.03 -17.10 5.32
CA PRO A 87 -13.07 -18.45 5.87
C PRO A 87 -13.29 -19.51 4.77
N ASP A 88 -13.07 -20.78 5.15
CA ASP A 88 -13.34 -21.95 4.29
C ASP A 88 -12.58 -21.95 2.95
N GLY A 89 -11.37 -21.37 2.95
CA GLY A 89 -10.58 -21.23 1.73
C GLY A 89 -11.18 -20.24 0.73
N GLY A 90 -12.00 -19.31 1.21
CA GLY A 90 -12.54 -18.19 0.43
C GLY A 90 -11.48 -17.20 -0.04
N PRO A 91 -11.86 -16.21 -0.85
CA PRO A 91 -10.93 -15.30 -1.52
C PRO A 91 -10.07 -14.48 -0.54
N LEU A 92 -8.99 -13.94 -1.10
CA LEU A 92 -8.10 -13.02 -0.40
C LEU A 92 -8.36 -11.61 -0.89
N PHE A 93 -8.43 -10.66 0.04
CA PHE A 93 -8.53 -9.25 -0.28
C PHE A 93 -7.31 -8.50 0.24
N LEU A 94 -6.82 -7.54 -0.53
CA LEU A 94 -5.84 -6.56 -0.09
C LEU A 94 -6.35 -5.15 -0.38
N ASP A 95 -6.51 -4.36 0.66
CA ASP A 95 -6.81 -2.93 0.56
C ASP A 95 -5.51 -2.13 0.62
N LEU A 96 -5.31 -1.31 -0.41
CA LEU A 96 -4.25 -0.33 -0.54
C LEU A 96 -4.88 1.05 -0.31
N THR A 97 -4.74 1.59 0.89
CA THR A 97 -5.40 2.84 1.31
C THR A 97 -4.39 3.84 1.83
N GLY A 98 -4.78 5.10 1.97
CA GLY A 98 -3.89 6.11 2.51
C GLY A 98 -4.54 7.48 2.66
N PRO A 99 -3.74 8.53 2.91
CA PRO A 99 -4.22 9.91 3.02
C PRO A 99 -4.75 10.46 1.67
N PRO A 100 -5.42 11.64 1.64
CA PRO A 100 -6.06 12.19 0.45
C PRO A 100 -5.16 12.25 -0.80
N GLY A 101 -5.62 11.74 -1.95
CA GLY A 101 -4.79 11.64 -3.17
C GLY A 101 -4.05 10.31 -3.32
N THR A 102 -4.17 9.39 -2.35
CA THR A 102 -3.69 8.00 -2.50
C THR A 102 -4.36 7.28 -3.67
N ARG A 103 -5.66 7.50 -3.87
CA ARG A 103 -6.40 6.91 -5.00
C ARG A 103 -5.78 7.33 -6.33
N ASP A 104 -5.59 8.63 -6.55
CA ASP A 104 -5.02 9.17 -7.79
C ASP A 104 -3.60 8.68 -8.02
N PHE A 105 -2.80 8.58 -6.95
CA PHE A 105 -1.47 7.97 -7.01
C PHE A 105 -1.52 6.52 -7.47
N ILE A 106 -2.41 5.70 -6.90
CA ILE A 106 -2.55 4.30 -7.27
C ILE A 106 -3.04 4.17 -8.73
N SER A 107 -4.04 4.96 -9.14
CA SER A 107 -4.52 4.99 -10.52
C SER A 107 -3.39 5.33 -11.51
N ALA A 108 -2.62 6.38 -11.23
CA ALA A 108 -1.49 6.77 -12.08
C ALA A 108 -0.39 5.70 -12.15
N LEU A 109 -0.18 4.94 -11.07
CA LEU A 109 0.79 3.85 -11.03
C LEU A 109 0.35 2.66 -11.90
N ILE A 110 -0.97 2.42 -12.00
CA ILE A 110 -1.56 1.27 -12.70
C ILE A 110 -1.81 1.55 -14.19
N GLU A 111 -2.21 2.77 -14.53
CA GLU A 111 -2.55 3.19 -15.90
C GLU A 111 -1.33 3.54 -16.76
N GLY A 112 -0.22 3.93 -16.12
CA GLY A 112 1.05 4.11 -16.81
C GLY A 112 1.49 2.82 -17.43
#